data_AF-A0A9X3PUK8-F1
#
_entry.id   AF-A0A9X3PUK8-F1
#
_cell.length_a   1.000
_cell.length_b   1.000
_cell.length_c   1.000
_cell.angle_alpha   90.00
_cell.angle_beta   90.00
_cell.angle_gamma   90.00
#
_symmetry.space_group_name_H-M   'P 1'
#
loop_
_entity.id
_entity.type
_entity.pdbx_description
1 polymer ?
#
loop_
_entity_poly.entity_id
_entity_poly.type
_entity_poly.pdbx_seq_one_letter_code
_entity_poly.pdbx_strand_id
1 'polypeptide(L)'
;MTIEALLARLDAARPTRGGWTARCPAHEDRHPSLSVHEGERGLLLKCWAGCSLPAICAALGVAVRELFYDMQPDSRPRRTAVHQLKPRRFDWRQVAGAYEDHVLGLRLRAEAVLEAAKGLHVSEWSDDDFGSAIGAMATAYADVEEADRLEAIAFDLRLRGLEKEKQHASSCSAA
;
A
#
# COMPACT_ATOMS: atom_id res chain seq x y z
N MET A 1 -19.15 -4.73 33.56
CA MET A 1 -18.18 -4.40 34.64
C MET A 1 -17.86 -2.91 34.57
N THR A 2 -17.72 -2.18 35.70
CA THR A 2 -17.41 -0.74 35.66
C THR A 2 -15.92 -0.47 35.48
N ILE A 3 -15.56 0.75 35.06
CA ILE A 3 -14.16 1.16 34.90
C ILE A 3 -13.39 1.11 36.22
N GLU A 4 -13.99 1.51 37.34
CA GLU A 4 -13.34 1.49 38.65
C GLU A 4 -13.01 0.07 39.09
N ALA A 5 -13.94 -0.87 38.87
CA ALA A 5 -13.74 -2.28 39.17
C ALA A 5 -12.62 -2.90 38.32
N LEU A 6 -12.39 -2.40 37.10
CA LEU A 6 -11.27 -2.81 36.26
C LEU A 6 -9.94 -2.26 36.76
N LEU A 7 -9.90 -0.97 37.08
CA LEU A 7 -8.69 -0.31 37.54
C LEU A 7 -8.21 -0.87 38.89
N ALA A 8 -9.13 -1.30 39.76
CA ALA A 8 -8.80 -1.96 41.01
C ALA A 8 -8.07 -3.31 40.85
N ARG A 9 -8.13 -3.93 39.66
CA ARG A 9 -7.47 -5.19 39.32
C ARG A 9 -6.15 -5.00 38.58
N LEU A 10 -5.74 -3.75 38.34
CA LEU A 10 -4.60 -3.40 37.51
C LEU A 10 -3.49 -2.72 38.32
N ASP A 11 -2.25 -3.17 38.12
CA ASP A 11 -1.09 -2.58 38.77
C ASP A 11 -0.65 -1.28 38.10
N ALA A 12 -0.24 -0.31 38.93
CA ALA A 12 0.25 0.99 38.50
C ALA A 12 -0.70 1.75 37.56
N ALA A 13 -2.01 1.57 37.75
CA ALA A 13 -3.04 2.30 37.00
C ALA A 13 -2.97 3.81 37.28
N ARG A 14 -2.87 4.62 36.22
CA ARG A 14 -2.76 6.08 36.28
C ARG A 14 -3.65 6.75 35.23
N PRO A 15 -4.30 7.88 35.55
CA PRO A 15 -5.10 8.62 34.59
C PRO A 15 -4.23 9.29 33.51
N THR A 16 -4.80 9.45 32.33
CA THR A 16 -4.24 10.11 31.15
C THR A 16 -5.30 10.99 30.49
N ARG A 17 -4.94 11.76 29.46
CA ARG A 17 -5.85 12.67 28.77
C ARG A 17 -7.12 12.00 28.20
N GLY A 18 -7.08 10.70 27.94
CA GLY A 18 -8.18 9.97 27.30
C GLY A 18 -8.50 8.63 27.96
N GLY A 19 -8.19 8.43 29.24
CA GLY A 19 -8.42 7.16 29.92
C GLY A 19 -7.32 6.86 30.92
N TRP A 20 -6.90 5.60 31.02
CA TRP A 20 -5.89 5.16 31.97
C TRP A 20 -4.78 4.37 31.28
N THR A 21 -3.59 4.42 31.87
CA THR A 21 -2.51 3.49 31.55
C THR A 21 -2.21 2.64 32.78
N ALA A 22 -1.91 1.36 32.57
CA ALA A 22 -1.55 0.41 33.61
C ALA A 22 -0.52 -0.60 33.10
N ARG A 23 0.03 -1.39 34.01
CA ARG A 23 0.84 -2.55 33.63
C ARG A 23 -0.05 -3.65 33.07
N CYS A 24 0.36 -4.24 31.96
CA CYS A 24 -0.33 -5.37 31.37
C CYS A 24 -0.10 -6.62 32.23
N PRO A 25 -1.15 -7.30 32.71
CA PRO A 25 -0.99 -8.52 33.50
C PRO A 25 -0.67 -9.77 32.66
N ALA A 26 -0.79 -9.68 31.34
CA ALA A 26 -0.54 -10.80 30.42
C ALA A 26 0.95 -10.98 30.05
N HIS A 27 1.84 -10.10 30.52
CA HIS A 27 3.29 -10.24 30.39
C HIS A 27 3.99 -9.59 31.58
N GLU A 28 5.28 -9.88 31.77
CA GLU A 28 6.09 -9.17 32.79
C GLU A 28 6.29 -7.71 32.40
N ASP A 29 5.42 -6.84 32.89
CA ASP A 29 5.39 -5.45 32.45
C ASP A 29 6.09 -4.51 33.44
N ARG A 30 7.27 -3.99 33.06
CA ARG A 30 8.04 -3.05 33.90
C ARG A 30 7.51 -1.62 33.79
N HIS A 31 6.98 -1.24 32.62
CA HIS A 31 6.47 0.09 32.31
C HIS A 31 5.02 -0.01 31.84
N PRO A 32 4.08 0.85 32.29
CA PRO A 32 2.67 0.76 31.90
C PRO A 32 2.46 0.71 30.37
N SER A 33 2.16 -0.47 29.84
CA SER A 33 1.98 -0.71 28.40
C SER A 33 0.52 -0.97 28.01
N LEU A 34 -0.38 -1.08 28.99
CA LEU A 34 -1.80 -1.30 28.80
C LEU A 34 -2.56 0.03 28.84
N SER A 35 -3.19 0.39 27.73
CA SER A 35 -4.17 1.48 27.69
C SER A 35 -5.57 0.96 27.97
N VAL A 36 -6.29 1.65 28.84
CA VAL A 36 -7.67 1.38 29.22
C VAL A 36 -8.52 2.62 28.92
N HIS A 37 -9.59 2.45 28.15
CA HIS A 37 -10.48 3.54 27.78
C HIS A 37 -11.93 3.12 28.01
N GLU A 38 -12.73 4.02 28.58
CA GLU A 38 -14.17 3.84 28.71
C GLU A 38 -14.88 4.30 27.43
N GLY A 39 -15.34 3.35 26.62
CA GLY A 39 -16.08 3.64 25.39
C GLY A 39 -17.59 3.55 25.61
N GLU A 40 -18.36 4.06 24.63
CA GLU A 40 -19.84 4.07 24.69
C GLU A 40 -20.46 2.67 24.89
N ARG A 41 -19.81 1.61 24.39
CA ARG A 41 -20.33 0.24 24.45
C ARG A 41 -19.63 -0.64 25.48
N GLY A 42 -18.60 -0.14 26.14
CA GLY A 42 -17.77 -0.94 27.04
C GLY A 42 -16.33 -0.44 27.19
N LEU A 43 -15.58 -1.20 27.97
CA LEU A 43 -14.17 -0.96 28.28
C LEU A 43 -13.27 -1.48 27.16
N LEU A 44 -12.42 -0.61 26.64
CA LEU A 44 -11.45 -0.91 25.58
C LEU A 44 -10.07 -1.09 26.20
N LEU A 45 -9.44 -2.23 25.91
CA LEU A 45 -8.11 -2.57 26.37
C LEU A 45 -7.16 -2.73 25.19
N LYS A 46 -6.01 -2.08 25.23
CA LYS A 46 -4.95 -2.23 24.24
C LYS A 46 -3.59 -2.33 24.91
N CYS A 47 -2.94 -3.47 24.77
CA CYS A 47 -1.53 -3.61 25.11
C CYS A 47 -0.67 -3.23 23.90
N TRP A 48 0.29 -2.32 24.12
CA TRP A 48 1.24 -1.88 23.10
C TRP A 48 2.42 -2.83 22.90
N ALA A 49 2.63 -3.79 23.82
CA ALA A 49 3.59 -4.87 23.66
C ALA A 49 3.05 -6.05 22.81
N GLY A 50 1.76 -6.03 22.45
CA GLY A 50 1.16 -7.01 21.52
C GLY A 50 0.31 -8.11 22.16
N CYS A 51 0.04 -8.07 23.47
CA CYS A 51 -0.86 -9.03 24.10
C CYS A 51 -2.27 -8.96 23.51
N SER A 52 -2.89 -10.14 23.35
CA SER A 52 -4.26 -10.25 22.88
C SER A 52 -5.26 -9.90 24.00
N LEU A 53 -6.44 -9.40 23.62
CA LEU A 53 -7.52 -9.11 24.57
C LEU A 53 -7.89 -10.33 25.43
N PRO A 54 -8.03 -11.56 24.89
CA PRO A 54 -8.32 -12.73 25.71
C PRO A 54 -7.22 -13.04 26.74
N ALA A 55 -5.94 -12.85 26.39
CA ALA A 55 -4.83 -13.08 27.33
C ALA A 55 -4.85 -12.09 28.50
N ILE A 56 -5.14 -10.81 28.22
CA ILE A 56 -5.29 -9.77 29.24
C ILE A 56 -6.47 -10.10 30.17
N CYS A 57 -7.63 -10.43 29.59
CA CYS A 57 -8.83 -10.80 30.34
C CYS A 57 -8.63 -12.05 31.20
N ALA A 58 -7.95 -13.07 30.66
CA ALA A 58 -7.62 -14.29 31.39
C ALA A 58 -6.71 -14.01 32.60
N ALA A 59 -5.68 -13.18 32.44
CA ALA A 59 -4.79 -12.79 33.52
C ALA A 59 -5.50 -11.94 34.60
N LEU A 60 -6.53 -11.18 34.22
CA LEU A 60 -7.38 -10.41 35.14
C LEU A 60 -8.51 -11.22 35.80
N GLY A 61 -8.74 -12.45 35.37
CA GLY A 61 -9.89 -13.25 35.83
C GLY A 61 -11.25 -12.67 35.42
N VAL A 62 -11.31 -12.01 34.26
CA VAL A 62 -12.53 -11.37 33.74
C VAL A 62 -12.92 -12.00 32.42
N ALA A 63 -14.21 -12.28 32.18
CA ALA A 63 -14.64 -12.71 30.86
C ALA A 63 -14.71 -11.52 29.89
N VAL A 64 -14.33 -11.72 28.62
CA VAL A 64 -14.36 -10.66 27.58
C VAL A 64 -15.74 -9.99 27.48
N ARG A 65 -16.83 -10.76 27.64
CA ARG A 65 -18.20 -10.24 27.63
C ARG A 65 -18.49 -9.20 28.73
N GLU A 66 -17.79 -9.28 29.87
CA GLU A 66 -18.01 -8.38 31.00
C GLU A 66 -17.46 -6.97 30.74
N LEU A 67 -16.60 -6.81 29.73
CA LEU A 67 -16.11 -5.51 29.30
C LEU A 67 -17.20 -4.69 28.59
N PHE A 68 -18.27 -5.29 28.11
CA PHE A 68 -19.30 -4.59 27.32
C PHE A 68 -20.52 -4.24 28.18
N TYR A 69 -21.04 -3.01 28.01
CA TYR A 69 -22.16 -2.47 28.80
C TYR A 69 -23.52 -2.98 28.32
N ASP A 70 -23.67 -3.19 27.01
CA ASP A 70 -24.89 -3.71 26.40
C ASP A 70 -24.60 -4.90 25.48
N MET A 71 -25.22 -6.04 25.79
CA MET A 71 -25.40 -7.16 24.87
C MET A 71 -26.71 -7.01 24.06
N GLN A 72 -27.21 -5.78 23.87
CA GLN A 72 -28.31 -5.59 22.93
C GLN A 72 -27.77 -5.70 21.50
N PRO A 73 -28.41 -6.49 20.62
CA PRO A 73 -28.05 -6.49 19.21
C PRO A 73 -28.18 -5.07 18.70
N ASP A 74 -27.07 -4.54 18.19
CA ASP A 74 -26.96 -3.18 17.66
C ASP A 74 -28.06 -2.97 16.61
N SER A 75 -29.13 -2.27 16.98
CA SER A 75 -30.25 -1.92 16.09
C SER A 75 -29.90 -0.74 15.18
N ARG A 76 -28.72 -0.14 15.38
CA ARG A 76 -28.20 0.87 14.47
C ARG A 76 -27.69 0.13 13.24
N PRO A 77 -28.03 0.58 12.01
CA PRO A 77 -27.42 0.02 10.83
C PRO A 77 -25.92 0.14 11.03
N ARG A 78 -25.24 -1.02 11.08
CA ARG A 78 -23.79 -1.10 11.17
C ARG A 78 -23.28 -0.15 10.11
N ARG A 79 -22.67 0.97 10.50
CA ARG A 79 -22.04 1.89 9.55
C ARG A 79 -20.94 1.07 8.89
N THR A 80 -21.27 0.37 7.82
CA THR A 80 -20.35 0.15 6.72
C THR A 80 -20.05 1.56 6.26
N ALA A 81 -19.08 2.20 6.92
CA ALA A 81 -18.29 3.19 6.25
C ALA A 81 -17.70 2.41 5.07
N VAL A 82 -18.46 2.40 3.96
CA VAL A 82 -17.87 2.23 2.65
C VAL A 82 -16.89 3.37 2.65
N HIS A 83 -15.64 3.07 2.97
CA HIS A 83 -14.58 4.04 2.83
C HIS A 83 -14.65 4.37 1.34
N GLN A 84 -15.31 5.49 1.01
CA GLN A 84 -15.40 5.95 -0.36
C GLN A 84 -13.94 6.15 -0.74
N LEU A 85 -13.40 5.17 -1.47
CA LEU A 85 -12.06 5.27 -2.00
C LEU A 85 -12.09 6.55 -2.79
N LYS A 86 -11.33 7.55 -2.32
CA LYS A 86 -11.17 8.78 -3.08
C LYS A 86 -10.74 8.32 -4.49
N PRO A 87 -11.43 8.75 -5.55
CA PRO A 87 -11.06 8.32 -6.90
C PRO A 87 -9.57 8.61 -7.07
N ARG A 88 -8.79 7.60 -7.46
CA ARG A 88 -7.35 7.78 -7.66
C ARG A 88 -7.22 8.89 -8.70
N ARG A 89 -6.56 10.00 -8.32
CA ARG A 89 -6.28 11.06 -9.27
C ARG A 89 -5.43 10.45 -10.38
N PHE A 90 -5.90 10.55 -11.61
CA PHE A 90 -5.19 10.04 -12.77
C PHE A 90 -3.96 10.93 -13.01
N ASP A 91 -2.77 10.38 -12.78
CA ASP A 91 -1.50 11.09 -12.97
C ASP A 91 -0.91 10.73 -14.35
N TRP A 92 -1.09 11.65 -15.30
CA TRP A 92 -0.56 11.46 -16.66
C TRP A 92 0.96 11.35 -16.70
N ARG A 93 1.69 11.96 -15.75
CA ARG A 93 3.17 11.90 -15.70
C ARG A 93 3.61 10.51 -15.31
N GLN A 94 2.92 9.89 -14.35
CA GLN A 94 3.17 8.50 -13.97
C GLN A 94 2.93 7.54 -15.13
N VAL A 95 1.82 7.73 -15.87
CA VAL A 95 1.51 6.87 -17.03
C VAL A 95 2.53 7.09 -18.15
N ALA A 96 2.91 8.33 -18.44
CA ALA A 96 3.97 8.65 -19.41
C ALA A 96 5.29 7.95 -19.03
N GLY A 97 5.69 8.01 -17.76
CA GLY A 97 6.90 7.33 -17.26
C GLY A 97 6.87 5.81 -17.49
N ALA A 98 5.72 5.16 -17.32
CA ALA A 98 5.60 3.73 -17.59
C ALA A 98 5.82 3.38 -19.08
N TYR A 99 5.41 4.25 -20.00
CA TYR A 99 5.74 4.09 -21.42
C TYR A 99 7.22 4.39 -21.69
N GLU A 100 7.79 5.45 -21.09
CA GLU A 100 9.21 5.79 -21.20
C GLU A 100 10.11 4.61 -20.75
N ASP A 101 9.78 3.96 -19.64
CA ASP A 101 10.48 2.77 -19.15
C ASP A 101 10.39 1.59 -20.13
N HIS A 102 9.23 1.40 -20.76
CA HIS A 102 9.03 0.34 -21.75
C HIS A 102 9.83 0.60 -23.03
N VAL A 103 9.82 1.85 -23.52
CA VAL A 103 10.61 2.30 -24.68
C VAL A 103 12.09 2.02 -24.45
N LEU A 104 12.61 2.35 -23.27
CA LEU A 104 14.00 2.06 -22.92
C LEU A 104 14.30 0.56 -22.98
N GLY A 105 13.42 -0.28 -22.44
CA GLY A 105 13.56 -1.74 -22.47
C GLY A 105 13.58 -2.32 -23.88
N LEU A 106 12.74 -1.81 -24.78
CA LEU A 106 12.72 -2.22 -26.19
C LEU A 106 14.00 -1.79 -26.92
N ARG A 107 14.42 -0.54 -26.76
CA ARG A 107 15.64 -0.01 -27.41
C ARG A 107 16.89 -0.76 -26.98
N LEU A 108 17.05 -1.02 -25.68
CA LEU A 108 18.20 -1.78 -25.16
C LEU A 108 18.22 -3.22 -25.69
N ARG A 109 17.04 -3.86 -25.83
CA ARG A 109 16.94 -5.22 -26.39
C ARG A 109 17.31 -5.24 -27.87
N ALA A 110 16.75 -4.31 -28.64
CA ALA A 110 17.05 -4.18 -30.07
C ALA A 110 18.54 -3.91 -30.30
N GLU A 111 19.13 -2.97 -29.54
CA GLU A 111 20.55 -2.64 -29.61
C GLU A 111 21.42 -3.87 -29.32
N ALA A 112 21.12 -4.63 -28.27
CA ALA A 112 21.87 -5.84 -27.94
C ALA A 112 21.88 -6.87 -29.07
N VAL A 113 20.75 -7.09 -29.73
CA VAL A 113 20.64 -8.02 -30.86
C VAL A 113 21.36 -7.50 -32.10
N LEU A 114 21.13 -6.23 -32.47
CA LEU A 114 21.73 -5.63 -33.65
C LEU A 114 23.25 -5.50 -33.53
N GLU A 115 23.76 -5.24 -32.33
CA GLU A 115 25.20 -5.19 -32.07
C GLU A 115 25.83 -6.58 -32.18
N ALA A 116 25.19 -7.60 -31.60
CA ALA A 116 25.63 -8.99 -31.74
C ALA A 116 25.65 -9.44 -33.22
N ALA A 117 24.72 -8.95 -34.03
CA ALA A 117 24.63 -9.31 -35.44
C ALA A 117 25.80 -8.82 -36.30
N LYS A 118 26.48 -7.72 -35.92
CA LYS A 118 27.58 -7.13 -36.72
C LYS A 118 28.79 -8.06 -36.89
N GLY A 119 28.99 -9.02 -35.98
CA GLY A 119 30.14 -9.93 -35.99
C GLY A 119 29.87 -11.31 -36.60
N LEU A 120 28.69 -11.54 -37.17
CA LEU A 120 28.25 -12.88 -37.58
C LEU A 120 28.73 -13.24 -39.00
N HIS A 121 29.39 -14.39 -39.13
CA HIS A 121 29.78 -15.00 -40.41
C HIS A 121 28.88 -16.19 -40.73
N VAL A 122 28.10 -16.06 -41.82
CA VAL A 122 27.03 -17.00 -42.19
C VAL A 122 27.55 -18.29 -42.86
N SER A 123 28.84 -18.36 -43.21
CA SER A 123 29.38 -19.41 -44.07
C SER A 123 29.32 -20.84 -43.52
N GLU A 124 29.13 -21.02 -42.21
CA GLU A 124 29.11 -22.33 -41.55
C GLU A 124 27.80 -22.62 -40.80
N TRP A 125 26.76 -21.80 -41.01
CA TRP A 125 25.53 -21.92 -40.26
C TRP A 125 24.62 -23.03 -40.77
N SER A 126 23.96 -23.72 -39.85
CA SER A 126 22.82 -24.56 -40.20
C SER A 126 21.60 -23.69 -40.58
N ASP A 127 20.61 -24.28 -41.25
CA ASP A 127 19.35 -23.60 -41.56
C ASP A 127 18.63 -23.13 -40.29
N ASP A 128 18.73 -23.88 -39.19
CA ASP A 128 18.15 -23.55 -37.90
C ASP A 128 18.85 -22.34 -37.26
N ASP A 129 20.19 -22.28 -37.33
CA ASP A 129 20.97 -21.14 -36.85
C ASP A 129 20.64 -19.87 -37.64
N PHE A 130 20.55 -20.00 -38.96
CA PHE A 130 20.18 -18.90 -39.84
C PHE A 130 18.75 -18.42 -39.56
N GLY A 131 17.79 -19.32 -39.47
CA GLY A 131 16.40 -18.99 -39.15
C GLY A 131 16.26 -18.29 -37.79
N SER A 132 16.98 -18.78 -36.78
CA SER A 132 17.01 -18.19 -35.45
C SER A 132 17.59 -16.78 -35.45
N ALA A 133 18.71 -16.57 -36.15
CA ALA A 133 19.36 -15.27 -36.25
C ALA A 133 18.48 -14.24 -36.98
N ILE A 134 17.89 -14.61 -38.12
CA ILE A 134 16.99 -13.73 -38.86
C ILE A 134 15.73 -13.41 -38.04
N GLY A 135 15.18 -14.39 -37.32
CA GLY A 135 14.04 -14.18 -36.42
C GLY A 135 14.37 -13.21 -35.28
N ALA A 136 15.55 -13.33 -34.68
CA ALA A 136 16.03 -12.40 -33.66
C ALA A 136 16.19 -10.98 -34.21
N MET A 137 16.81 -10.83 -35.39
CA MET A 137 16.95 -9.53 -36.06
C MET A 137 15.59 -8.91 -36.41
N ALA A 138 14.65 -9.70 -36.94
CA ALA A 138 13.29 -9.23 -37.22
C ALA A 138 12.59 -8.73 -35.96
N THR A 139 12.75 -9.45 -34.85
CA THR A 139 12.24 -9.01 -33.53
C THR A 139 12.90 -7.71 -33.07
N ALA A 140 14.21 -7.56 -33.25
CA ALA A 140 14.93 -6.35 -32.88
C ALA A 140 14.43 -5.13 -33.67
N TYR A 141 14.23 -5.26 -34.98
CA TYR A 141 13.64 -4.17 -35.77
C TYR A 141 12.21 -3.84 -35.35
N ALA A 142 11.38 -4.86 -35.06
CA ALA A 142 10.04 -4.64 -34.54
C ALA A 142 10.05 -3.94 -33.16
N ASP A 143 11.00 -4.27 -32.29
CA ASP A 143 11.19 -3.58 -31.01
C ASP A 143 11.54 -2.09 -31.21
N VAL A 144 12.36 -1.73 -32.21
CA VAL A 144 12.64 -0.33 -32.56
C VAL A 144 11.37 0.40 -33.01
N GLU A 145 10.60 -0.20 -33.92
CA GLU A 145 9.35 0.40 -34.41
C GLU A 145 8.31 0.59 -33.29
N GLU A 146 8.24 -0.38 -32.37
CA GLU A 146 7.37 -0.28 -31.20
C GLU A 146 7.84 0.84 -30.26
N ALA A 147 9.15 0.92 -29.99
CA ALA A 147 9.73 1.95 -29.15
C ALA A 147 9.38 3.35 -29.65
N ASP A 148 9.51 3.62 -30.95
CA ASP A 148 9.20 4.93 -31.53
C ASP A 148 7.70 5.27 -31.40
N ARG A 149 6.81 4.27 -31.54
CA ARG A 149 5.38 4.47 -31.34
C ARG A 149 5.04 4.79 -29.89
N LEU A 150 5.63 4.05 -28.95
CA LEU A 150 5.39 4.25 -27.52
C LEU A 150 6.01 5.58 -27.02
N GLU A 151 7.13 6.01 -27.59
CA GLU A 151 7.75 7.31 -27.30
C GLU A 151 6.81 8.47 -27.67
N ALA A 152 6.15 8.39 -28.83
CA ALA A 152 5.15 9.38 -29.24
C ALA A 152 3.95 9.44 -28.27
N ILE A 153 3.50 8.27 -27.78
CA ILE A 153 2.43 8.20 -26.77
C ILE A 153 2.88 8.82 -25.45
N ALA A 154 4.08 8.46 -24.97
CA ALA A 154 4.63 9.02 -23.74
C ALA A 154 4.71 10.55 -23.78
N PHE A 155 5.18 11.11 -24.91
CA PHE A 155 5.25 12.54 -25.13
C PHE A 155 3.89 13.24 -25.02
N ASP A 156 2.85 12.71 -25.69
CA ASP A 156 1.49 13.26 -25.63
C ASP A 156 0.93 13.22 -24.20
N LEU A 157 1.11 12.09 -23.50
CA LEU A 157 0.67 11.95 -22.11
C LEU A 157 1.37 12.96 -21.19
N ARG A 158 2.67 13.19 -21.40
CA ARG A 158 3.43 14.16 -20.61
C ARG A 158 2.96 15.58 -20.85
N LEU A 159 2.63 15.93 -22.10
CA LEU A 159 2.05 17.22 -22.46
C LEU A 159 0.70 17.43 -21.75
N ARG A 160 -0.20 16.44 -21.79
CA ARG A 160 -1.48 16.48 -21.07
C ARG A 160 -1.31 16.66 -19.56
N GLY A 161 -0.28 16.04 -18.98
CA GLY A 161 0.09 16.24 -17.57
C GLY A 161 0.41 17.70 -17.26
N LEU A 162 1.27 18.32 -18.07
CA LEU A 162 1.68 19.72 -17.92
C LEU A 162 0.51 20.70 -18.12
N GLU A 163 -0.37 20.43 -19.08
CA GLU A 163 -1.56 21.26 -19.33
C GLU A 163 -2.53 21.27 -18.13
N LYS A 164 -2.77 20.10 -17.52
CA LYS A 164 -3.59 20.02 -16.30
C LYS A 164 -3.00 20.81 -15.14
N GLU A 165 -1.68 20.77 -14.97
CA GLU A 165 -0.99 21.54 -13.93
C GLU A 165 -1.13 23.04 -14.14
N LYS A 166 -0.97 23.52 -15.38
CA LYS A 166 -1.19 24.93 -15.73
C LYS A 166 -2.63 25.37 -15.42
N GLN A 167 -3.62 24.56 -15.80
CA GLN A 167 -5.03 24.84 -15.51
C GLN A 167 -5.29 24.91 -14.00
N HIS A 168 -4.71 23.99 -13.22
CA HIS A 168 -4.86 23.99 -11.77
C HIS A 168 -4.20 25.22 -11.13
N ALA A 169 -2.99 25.58 -11.55
CA ALA A 169 -2.27 26.75 -11.07
C ALA A 169 -3.05 28.05 -11.35
N SER A 170 -3.57 28.22 -12.57
CA SER A 170 -4.39 29.38 -12.94
C SER A 170 -5.70 29.48 -12.14
N SER A 171 -6.32 28.34 -11.82
CA SER A 171 -7.53 28.30 -11.00
C SER A 171 -7.28 28.67 -9.53
N CYS A 172 -6.07 28.39 -9.02
CA CYS A 172 -5.71 28.66 -7.64
C CYS A 172 -5.21 30.10 -7.42
N SER A 173 -4.73 30.77 -8.47
CA SER A 173 -4.36 32.19 -8.42
C SER A 173 -5.54 33.16 -8.62
N ALA A 174 -6.69 32.65 -9.06
CA ALA A 174 -7.90 33.44 -9.31
C ALA A 174 -8.92 33.40 -8.15
N ALA A 175 -8.62 32.66 -7.08
CA ALA A 175 -9.42 32.52 -5.86
C ALA A 175 -8.71 33.18 -4.68
#